data_AF-A0A240SXY4-F1
#
_entry.id   AF-A0A240SXY4-F1
#
_cell.length_a   1.000
_cell.length_b   1.000
_cell.length_c   1.000
_cell.angle_alpha   90.00
_cell.angle_beta   90.00
_cell.angle_gamma   90.00
#
_symmetry.space_group_name_H-M   'P 1'
#
loop_
_entity.id
_entity.type
_entity.pdbx_description
1 polymer ?
#
loop_
_entity_poly.entity_id
_entity_poly.type
_entity_poly.pdbx_seq_one_letter_code
_entity_poly.pdbx_strand_id
1 'polypeptide(L)'
;MVNSSVYCIRIYCFSVLLLQRGFWAYLQITIYCIRQHRMERSFVWNTTHCIPGLAYTMSLLETGIIFLCLQVIAEITILNEYLMLLNDKIKTDPKFFTKIIKKHCSVIENINLLNDIISETSSLQFVFIFTTLLMGFTFVLKYKMGIVNYFIILCGAVLGLPICILGEFIKIKTENLSNTFYQTYWYELSLKDQKIFLIILGMAQREYGIKAARMYEIKLYIFVQILKIAFSYSALLYSLST
;
A
#
# COMPACT_ATOMS: atom_id res chain seq x y z
N MET A 1 11.20 18.00 12.97
CA MET A 1 10.32 16.96 12.39
C MET A 1 10.50 16.78 10.88
N VAL A 2 10.68 17.85 10.09
CA VAL A 2 10.88 17.75 8.61
C VAL A 2 12.14 16.96 8.21
N ASN A 3 13.27 17.10 8.92
CA ASN A 3 14.50 16.38 8.58
C ASN A 3 14.39 14.85 8.72
N SER A 4 13.71 14.32 9.74
CA SER A 4 13.58 12.85 9.92
C SER A 4 12.76 12.18 8.81
N SER A 5 11.73 12.84 8.28
CA SER A 5 10.96 12.33 7.13
C SER A 5 11.83 12.23 5.88
N VAL A 6 12.67 13.24 5.61
CA VAL A 6 13.55 13.25 4.42
C VAL A 6 14.65 12.17 4.51
N TYR A 7 15.20 11.93 5.70
CA TYR A 7 16.16 10.83 5.91
C TYR A 7 15.51 9.45 5.78
N CYS A 8 14.29 9.25 6.30
CA CYS A 8 13.54 8.02 6.03
C CYS A 8 13.33 7.84 4.53
N ILE A 9 12.86 8.86 3.80
CA ILE A 9 12.62 8.77 2.35
C ILE A 9 13.91 8.43 1.58
N ARG A 10 15.07 9.00 1.95
CA ARG A 10 16.36 8.67 1.31
C ARG A 10 16.83 7.24 1.57
N ILE A 11 16.69 6.75 2.80
CA ILE A 11 17.02 5.35 3.15
C ILE A 11 16.07 4.40 2.41
N TYR A 12 14.78 4.75 2.33
CA TYR A 12 13.79 4.02 1.57
C TYR A 12 14.12 3.92 0.09
N CYS A 13 14.46 5.04 -0.54
CA CYS A 13 14.80 5.09 -1.97
C CYS A 13 16.02 4.22 -2.29
N PHE A 14 17.01 4.19 -1.39
CA PHE A 14 18.17 3.30 -1.51
C PHE A 14 17.80 1.82 -1.36
N SER A 15 16.92 1.46 -0.42
CA SER A 15 16.42 0.09 -0.27
C SER A 15 15.56 -0.37 -1.46
N VAL A 16 14.77 0.52 -2.06
CA VAL A 16 13.96 0.25 -3.27
C VAL A 16 14.86 -0.02 -4.49
N LEU A 17 15.95 0.73 -4.65
CA LEU A 17 16.95 0.51 -5.71
C LEU A 17 17.66 -0.85 -5.60
N LEU A 18 18.00 -1.27 -4.39
CA LEU A 18 18.58 -2.60 -4.14
C LEU A 18 17.57 -3.72 -4.45
N LEU A 19 16.30 -3.50 -4.12
CA LEU A 19 15.21 -4.44 -4.41
C LEU A 19 14.88 -4.55 -5.88
N GLN A 20 14.94 -3.45 -6.65
CA GLN A 20 14.82 -3.51 -8.10
C GLN A 20 15.87 -4.44 -8.70
N ARG A 21 17.13 -4.35 -8.27
CA ARG A 21 18.20 -5.24 -8.74
C ARG A 21 17.97 -6.71 -8.35
N GLY A 22 17.51 -6.98 -7.12
CA GLY A 22 17.16 -8.32 -6.66
C GLY A 22 15.94 -8.92 -7.38
N PHE A 23 14.95 -8.10 -7.69
CA PHE A 23 13.74 -8.48 -8.42
C PHE A 23 14.05 -8.91 -9.86
N TRP A 24 14.91 -8.20 -10.58
CA TRP A 24 15.32 -8.60 -11.94
C TRP A 24 16.07 -9.94 -11.96
N ALA A 25 16.90 -10.21 -10.96
CA ALA A 25 17.56 -11.51 -10.79
C ALA A 25 16.53 -12.63 -10.51
N TYR A 26 15.55 -12.38 -9.64
CA TYR A 26 14.46 -13.33 -9.36
C TYR A 26 13.61 -13.61 -10.60
N LEU A 27 13.24 -12.58 -11.37
CA LEU A 27 12.44 -12.73 -12.58
C LEU A 27 13.19 -13.58 -13.63
N GLN A 28 14.49 -13.34 -13.82
CA GLN A 28 15.31 -14.16 -14.74
C GLN A 28 15.40 -15.63 -14.30
N ILE A 29 15.59 -15.90 -13.00
CA ILE A 29 15.63 -17.26 -12.47
C ILE A 29 14.27 -17.95 -12.66
N THR A 30 13.17 -17.24 -12.41
CA THR A 30 11.81 -17.78 -12.54
C THR A 30 11.47 -18.08 -14.01
N ILE A 31 11.79 -17.16 -14.93
CA ILE A 31 11.60 -17.35 -16.38
C ILE A 31 12.46 -18.50 -16.90
N TYR A 32 13.73 -18.60 -16.47
CA TYR A 32 14.60 -19.72 -16.80
C TYR A 32 14.01 -21.06 -16.34
N CYS A 33 13.40 -21.09 -15.14
CA CYS A 33 12.79 -22.30 -14.59
C CYS A 33 11.49 -22.71 -15.28
N ILE A 34 10.64 -21.76 -15.69
CA ILE A 34 9.45 -22.08 -16.51
C ILE A 34 9.88 -22.71 -17.85
N ARG A 35 11.01 -22.26 -18.40
CA ARG A 35 11.54 -22.72 -19.70
C ARG A 35 12.24 -24.08 -19.62
N GLN A 36 12.82 -24.43 -18.48
CA GLN A 36 13.57 -25.68 -18.31
C GLN A 36 12.71 -26.71 -17.56
N HIS A 37 12.03 -27.58 -18.32
CA HIS A 37 11.07 -28.58 -17.84
C HIS A 37 11.65 -29.69 -16.92
N ARG A 38 12.89 -29.54 -16.43
CA ARG A 38 13.66 -30.50 -15.63
C ARG A 38 14.26 -29.80 -14.41
N MET A 39 13.76 -30.13 -13.21
CA MET A 39 14.28 -29.59 -11.94
C MET A 39 15.63 -30.24 -11.60
N GLU A 40 16.73 -29.49 -11.77
CA GLU A 40 18.05 -29.89 -11.28
C GLU A 40 18.25 -29.52 -9.81
N ARG A 41 19.11 -30.28 -9.11
CA ARG A 41 19.43 -30.13 -7.68
C ARG A 41 19.92 -28.71 -7.30
N SER A 42 20.51 -27.99 -8.25
CA SER A 42 20.90 -26.58 -8.20
C SER A 42 19.72 -25.60 -8.04
N PHE A 43 18.53 -25.95 -8.54
CA PHE A 43 17.29 -25.18 -8.36
C PHE A 43 16.86 -25.12 -6.89
N VAL A 44 16.89 -26.26 -6.19
CA VAL A 44 16.53 -26.32 -4.76
C VAL A 44 17.47 -25.46 -3.93
N TRP A 45 18.79 -25.50 -4.21
CA TRP A 45 19.79 -24.70 -3.50
C TRP A 45 19.67 -23.19 -3.75
N ASN A 46 19.47 -22.76 -5.00
CA ASN A 46 19.28 -21.32 -5.29
C ASN A 46 17.94 -20.80 -4.78
N THR A 47 16.87 -21.60 -4.84
CA THR A 47 15.55 -21.22 -4.29
C THR A 47 15.53 -21.22 -2.76
N THR A 48 16.27 -22.10 -2.09
CA THR A 48 16.37 -22.10 -0.61
C THR A 48 17.24 -20.99 -0.02
N HIS A 49 18.08 -20.31 -0.81
CA HIS A 49 18.94 -19.23 -0.29
C HIS A 49 18.59 -17.84 -0.83
N CYS A 50 18.23 -17.69 -2.11
CA CYS A 50 17.88 -16.38 -2.67
C CYS A 50 16.45 -15.92 -2.35
N ILE A 51 15.48 -16.84 -2.29
CA ILE A 51 14.07 -16.49 -2.02
C ILE A 51 13.87 -15.99 -0.58
N PRO A 52 14.43 -16.63 0.48
CA PRO A 52 14.27 -16.12 1.83
C PRO A 52 14.92 -14.75 2.04
N GLY A 53 16.06 -14.48 1.40
CA GLY A 53 16.72 -13.17 1.47
C GLY A 53 15.93 -12.06 0.79
N LEU A 54 15.31 -12.34 -0.36
CA LEU A 54 14.42 -11.40 -1.03
C LEU A 54 13.10 -11.21 -0.28
N ALA A 55 12.52 -12.27 0.26
CA ALA A 55 11.31 -12.19 1.09
C ALA A 55 11.55 -11.39 2.37
N TYR A 56 12.72 -11.56 3.01
CA TYR A 56 13.10 -10.80 4.20
C TYR A 56 13.26 -9.29 3.92
N THR A 57 13.90 -8.94 2.81
CA THR A 57 14.07 -7.53 2.41
C THR A 57 12.74 -6.89 1.99
N MET A 58 11.85 -7.63 1.33
CA MET A 58 10.47 -7.17 1.05
C MET A 58 9.65 -6.99 2.34
N SER A 59 9.74 -7.94 3.28
CA SER A 59 9.03 -7.85 4.57
C SER A 59 9.47 -6.61 5.37
N LEU A 60 10.76 -6.29 5.36
CA LEU A 60 11.29 -5.08 5.98
C LEU A 60 10.68 -3.81 5.38
N LEU A 61 10.58 -3.73 4.04
CA LEU A 61 9.93 -2.59 3.41
C LEU A 61 8.45 -2.47 3.79
N GLU A 62 7.72 -3.59 3.78
CA GLU A 62 6.30 -3.61 4.14
C GLU A 62 6.07 -3.12 5.56
N THR A 63 6.87 -3.59 6.53
CA THR A 63 6.72 -3.14 7.93
C THR A 63 6.85 -1.63 8.08
N GLY A 64 7.74 -1.01 7.33
CA GLY A 64 7.89 0.42 7.43
C GLY A 64 6.85 1.21 6.60
N ILE A 65 6.35 0.68 5.46
CA ILE A 65 5.19 1.26 4.76
C ILE A 65 3.97 1.23 5.70
N ILE A 66 3.77 0.13 6.42
CA ILE A 66 2.72 0.00 7.43
C ILE A 66 2.88 1.08 8.49
N PHE A 67 4.09 1.30 9.01
CA PHE A 67 4.35 2.35 10.00
C PHE A 67 3.99 3.76 9.47
N LEU A 68 4.41 4.10 8.25
CA LEU A 68 4.08 5.39 7.62
C LEU A 68 2.57 5.56 7.40
N CYS A 69 1.89 4.50 6.95
CA CYS A 69 0.43 4.50 6.79
C CYS A 69 -0.27 4.74 8.12
N LEU A 70 0.14 4.04 9.18
CA LEU A 70 -0.41 4.21 10.53
C LEU A 70 -0.20 5.63 11.05
N GLN A 71 0.97 6.23 10.80
CA GLN A 71 1.23 7.62 11.17
C GLN A 71 0.25 8.59 10.49
N VAL A 72 0.04 8.44 9.17
CA VAL A 72 -0.90 9.28 8.41
C VAL A 72 -2.35 9.07 8.89
N ILE A 73 -2.76 7.83 9.12
CA ILE A 73 -4.08 7.49 9.67
C ILE A 73 -4.31 8.14 11.04
N ALA A 74 -3.30 8.13 11.90
CA ALA A 74 -3.36 8.79 13.20
C ALA A 74 -3.51 10.31 13.05
N GLU A 75 -2.75 10.94 12.15
CA GLU A 75 -2.89 12.38 11.88
C GLU A 75 -4.27 12.77 11.36
N ILE A 76 -4.86 11.98 10.46
CA ILE A 76 -6.23 12.19 9.97
C ILE A 76 -7.24 12.03 11.13
N THR A 77 -7.06 11.03 11.98
CA THR A 77 -7.97 10.79 13.12
C THR A 77 -7.94 11.94 14.12
N ILE A 78 -6.75 12.41 14.48
CA ILE A 78 -6.56 13.57 15.35
C ILE A 78 -7.20 14.82 14.74
N LEU A 79 -7.00 15.06 13.44
CA LEU A 79 -7.62 16.19 12.75
C LEU A 79 -9.15 16.10 12.79
N ASN A 80 -9.71 14.91 12.60
CA ASN A 80 -11.15 14.68 12.65
C ASN A 80 -11.73 14.98 14.04
N GLU A 81 -11.06 14.56 15.12
CA GLU A 81 -11.46 14.88 16.49
C GLU A 81 -11.40 16.39 16.77
N TYR A 82 -10.36 17.08 16.28
CA TYR A 82 -10.28 18.53 16.39
C TYR A 82 -11.42 19.25 15.66
N LEU A 83 -11.86 18.74 14.50
CA LEU A 83 -13.00 19.30 13.76
C LEU A 83 -14.33 19.07 14.51
N MET A 84 -14.52 17.89 15.10
CA MET A 84 -15.70 17.63 15.93
C MET A 84 -15.76 18.56 17.15
N LEU A 85 -14.62 18.81 17.81
CA LEU A 85 -14.53 19.77 18.91
C LEU A 85 -14.79 21.22 18.46
N LEU A 86 -14.43 21.55 17.21
CA LEU A 86 -14.72 22.86 16.64
C LEU A 86 -16.23 23.05 16.48
N ASN A 87 -16.95 22.00 16.08
CA ASN A 87 -18.41 22.02 15.92
C ASN A 87 -19.15 22.47 17.19
N ASP A 88 -18.62 22.14 18.37
CA ASP A 88 -19.25 22.46 19.67
C ASP A 88 -18.80 23.82 20.26
N LYS A 89 -17.65 24.37 19.83
CA LYS A 89 -16.95 25.48 20.53
C LYS A 89 -16.73 26.74 19.70
N ILE A 90 -17.52 26.94 18.64
CA ILE A 90 -17.36 27.94 17.56
C ILE A 90 -17.07 29.38 18.03
N LYS A 91 -17.42 29.74 19.27
CA LYS A 91 -17.30 31.12 19.75
C LYS A 91 -15.90 31.67 20.00
N THR A 92 -14.80 30.90 19.95
CA THR A 92 -13.66 31.30 20.83
C THR A 92 -12.33 31.73 20.22
N ASP A 93 -11.90 31.37 18.99
CA ASP A 93 -10.60 31.93 18.51
C ASP A 93 -10.31 31.82 16.99
N PRO A 94 -10.16 32.93 16.24
CA PRO A 94 -9.76 32.90 14.82
C PRO A 94 -8.37 32.28 14.59
N LYS A 95 -7.50 32.27 15.61
CA LYS A 95 -6.19 31.60 15.53
C LYS A 95 -6.31 30.08 15.46
N PHE A 96 -7.36 29.52 16.04
CA PHE A 96 -7.61 28.08 16.05
C PHE A 96 -7.99 27.55 14.66
N PHE A 97 -8.81 28.31 13.92
CA PHE A 97 -9.18 28.01 12.54
C PHE A 97 -7.94 27.91 11.64
N THR A 98 -7.07 28.93 11.66
CA THR A 98 -5.82 28.93 10.89
C THR A 98 -4.92 27.73 11.20
N LYS A 99 -4.94 27.24 12.45
CA LYS A 99 -4.17 26.06 12.88
C LYS A 99 -4.71 24.77 12.26
N ILE A 100 -6.03 24.60 12.20
CA ILE A 100 -6.68 23.45 11.56
C ILE A 100 -6.35 23.40 10.07
N ILE A 101 -6.44 24.55 9.40
CA ILE A 101 -6.10 24.66 7.98
C ILE A 101 -4.67 24.21 7.71
N LYS A 102 -3.71 24.75 8.47
CA LYS A 102 -2.30 24.37 8.34
C LYS A 102 -2.09 22.87 8.56
N LYS A 103 -2.79 22.28 9.54
CA LYS A 103 -2.70 20.85 9.82
C LYS A 103 -3.31 20.01 8.69
N HIS A 104 -4.46 20.40 8.16
CA HIS A 104 -5.09 19.73 7.02
C HIS A 104 -4.20 19.75 5.77
N CYS A 105 -3.63 20.91 5.43
CA CYS A 105 -2.70 20.99 4.29
C CYS A 105 -1.46 20.11 4.47
N SER A 106 -0.90 20.07 5.69
CA SER A 106 0.22 19.19 6.01
C SER A 106 -0.15 17.70 5.92
N VAL A 107 -1.38 17.33 6.29
CA VAL A 107 -1.86 15.94 6.16
C VAL A 107 -2.02 15.56 4.68
N ILE A 108 -2.59 16.44 3.86
CA ILE A 108 -2.70 16.20 2.40
C ILE A 108 -1.33 16.03 1.76
N GLU A 109 -0.35 16.88 2.14
CA GLU A 109 1.01 16.76 1.66
C GLU A 109 1.63 15.41 2.05
N ASN A 110 1.45 14.98 3.30
CA ASN A 110 1.90 13.67 3.78
C ASN A 110 1.23 12.51 3.01
N ILE A 111 -0.07 12.61 2.71
CA ILE A 111 -0.80 11.59 1.92
C ILE A 111 -0.25 11.53 0.47
N ASN A 112 0.03 12.68 -0.15
CA ASN A 112 0.59 12.71 -1.51
C ASN A 112 1.99 12.09 -1.55
N LEU A 113 2.86 12.41 -0.58
CA LEU A 113 4.18 11.80 -0.47
C LEU A 113 4.09 10.29 -0.22
N LEU A 114 3.18 9.86 0.65
CA LEU A 114 2.91 8.44 0.89
C LEU A 114 2.43 7.76 -0.39
N ASN A 115 1.54 8.40 -1.15
CA ASN A 115 1.03 7.85 -2.40
C ASN A 115 2.12 7.71 -3.46
N ASP A 116 3.05 8.65 -3.59
CA ASP A 116 4.18 8.50 -4.52
C ASP A 116 5.10 7.33 -4.13
N ILE A 117 5.42 7.18 -2.84
CA ILE A 117 6.22 6.06 -2.33
C ILE A 117 5.51 4.72 -2.54
N ILE A 118 4.22 4.65 -2.19
CA ILE A 118 3.42 3.44 -2.33
C ILE A 118 3.21 3.11 -3.81
N SER A 119 2.99 4.09 -4.68
CA SER A 119 2.77 3.88 -6.11
C SER A 119 3.91 3.09 -6.76
N GLU A 120 5.16 3.49 -6.47
CA GLU A 120 6.33 2.79 -7.01
C GLU A 120 6.54 1.41 -6.36
N THR A 121 6.46 1.35 -5.03
CA THR A 121 6.74 0.11 -4.27
C THR A 121 5.67 -0.97 -4.49
N SER A 122 4.39 -0.60 -4.44
CA SER A 122 3.27 -1.53 -4.63
C SER A 122 3.27 -2.17 -6.02
N SER A 123 3.70 -1.44 -7.06
CA SER A 123 3.76 -1.98 -8.42
C SER A 123 4.70 -3.18 -8.51
N LEU A 124 5.90 -3.07 -7.91
CA LEU A 124 6.86 -4.17 -7.85
C LEU A 124 6.35 -5.30 -6.95
N GLN A 125 5.74 -4.95 -5.82
CA GLN A 125 5.21 -5.90 -4.86
C GLN A 125 4.09 -6.75 -5.47
N PHE A 126 3.16 -6.17 -6.23
CA PHE A 126 2.09 -6.90 -6.90
C PHE A 126 2.61 -7.91 -7.92
N VAL A 127 3.67 -7.58 -8.67
CA VAL A 127 4.28 -8.54 -9.61
C VAL A 127 4.95 -9.68 -8.85
N PHE A 128 5.64 -9.39 -7.74
CA PHE A 128 6.24 -10.41 -6.87
C PHE A 128 5.20 -11.33 -6.24
N ILE A 129 4.09 -10.77 -5.74
CA ILE A 129 2.98 -11.54 -5.18
C ILE A 129 2.36 -12.43 -6.26
N PHE A 130 2.08 -11.89 -7.45
CA PHE A 130 1.48 -12.63 -8.55
C PHE A 130 2.35 -13.83 -8.98
N THR A 131 3.65 -13.61 -9.16
CA THR A 131 4.61 -14.67 -9.51
C THR A 131 4.72 -15.74 -8.42
N THR A 132 4.77 -15.34 -7.15
CA THR A 132 4.80 -16.27 -6.01
C THR A 132 3.53 -17.12 -5.93
N LEU A 133 2.36 -16.51 -6.14
CA LEU A 133 1.07 -17.21 -6.14
C LEU A 133 0.95 -18.19 -7.31
N LEU A 134 1.34 -17.78 -8.52
CA LEU A 134 1.38 -18.65 -9.70
C LEU A 134 2.24 -19.88 -9.47
N MET A 135 3.43 -19.68 -8.89
CA MET A 135 4.33 -20.76 -8.53
C MET A 135 3.67 -21.67 -7.48
N GLY A 136 3.21 -21.08 -6.36
CA GLY A 136 2.57 -21.82 -5.27
C GLY A 136 1.40 -22.70 -5.73
N PHE A 137 0.45 -22.16 -6.48
CA PHE A 137 -0.69 -22.92 -6.99
C PHE A 137 -0.26 -24.02 -7.98
N THR A 138 0.69 -23.77 -8.87
CA THR A 138 1.20 -24.79 -9.81
C THR A 138 1.86 -25.95 -9.05
N PHE A 139 2.62 -25.65 -7.99
CA PHE A 139 3.23 -26.67 -7.13
C PHE A 139 2.17 -27.49 -6.38
N VAL A 140 1.12 -26.85 -5.86
CA VAL A 140 -0.03 -27.55 -5.23
C VAL A 140 -0.69 -28.52 -6.21
N LEU A 141 -0.93 -28.10 -7.46
CA LEU A 141 -1.61 -28.92 -8.45
C LEU A 141 -0.74 -30.09 -8.95
N LYS A 142 0.57 -29.90 -9.09
CA LYS A 142 1.47 -30.89 -9.71
C LYS A 142 2.13 -31.85 -8.73
N TYR A 143 2.45 -31.42 -7.51
CA TYR A 143 3.23 -32.21 -6.55
C TYR A 143 2.48 -32.39 -5.23
N LYS A 144 2.43 -33.62 -4.72
CA LYS A 144 1.89 -33.96 -3.38
C LYS A 144 2.84 -33.56 -2.23
N MET A 145 3.55 -32.44 -2.35
CA MET A 145 4.35 -31.86 -1.26
C MET A 145 3.44 -30.98 -0.40
N GLY A 146 2.62 -31.64 0.42
CA GLY A 146 1.47 -31.04 1.10
C GLY A 146 1.79 -29.72 1.81
N ILE A 147 2.67 -29.73 2.81
CA ILE A 147 2.84 -28.59 3.73
C ILE A 147 3.59 -27.40 3.11
N VAL A 148 4.69 -27.65 2.39
CA VAL A 148 5.56 -26.60 1.84
C VAL A 148 4.82 -25.72 0.84
N ASN A 149 3.93 -26.31 0.04
CA ASN A 149 3.19 -25.57 -0.98
C ASN A 149 2.18 -24.59 -0.37
N TYR A 150 1.50 -24.98 0.72
CA TYR A 150 0.59 -24.09 1.45
C TYR A 150 1.35 -22.92 2.09
N PHE A 151 2.56 -23.15 2.60
CA PHE A 151 3.40 -22.07 3.14
C PHE A 151 3.76 -21.02 2.08
N ILE A 152 4.07 -21.42 0.84
CA ILE A 152 4.38 -20.47 -0.24
C ILE A 152 3.18 -19.57 -0.56
N ILE A 153 1.98 -20.15 -0.64
CA ILE A 153 0.74 -19.41 -0.89
C ILE A 153 0.43 -18.46 0.28
N LEU A 154 0.59 -18.95 1.52
CA LEU A 154 0.39 -18.14 2.72
C LEU A 154 1.36 -16.94 2.74
N CYS A 155 2.64 -17.15 2.43
CA CYS A 155 3.61 -16.06 2.35
C CYS A 155 3.21 -15.01 1.31
N GLY A 156 2.79 -15.42 0.11
CA GLY A 156 2.31 -14.49 -0.91
C GLY A 156 1.08 -13.68 -0.43
N ALA A 157 0.17 -14.32 0.30
CA ALA A 157 -1.01 -13.65 0.83
C ALA A 157 -0.69 -12.67 1.97
N VAL A 158 0.20 -13.05 2.89
CA VAL A 158 0.63 -12.20 4.02
C VAL A 158 1.37 -10.96 3.55
N LEU A 159 2.13 -11.05 2.46
CA LEU A 159 2.82 -9.89 1.86
C LEU A 159 1.83 -8.93 1.18
N GLY A 160 0.82 -9.47 0.47
CA GLY A 160 -0.12 -8.65 -0.31
C GLY A 160 -1.31 -8.06 0.45
N LEU A 161 -1.82 -8.76 1.47
CA LEU A 161 -3.01 -8.32 2.20
C LEU A 161 -2.84 -6.99 2.95
N PRO A 162 -1.75 -6.75 3.72
CA PRO A 162 -1.63 -5.56 4.56
C PRO A 162 -1.68 -4.26 3.76
N ILE A 163 -1.00 -4.19 2.62
CA ILE A 163 -0.96 -2.98 1.80
C ILE A 163 -2.34 -2.66 1.20
N CYS A 164 -3.10 -3.68 0.81
CA CYS A 164 -4.46 -3.51 0.30
C CYS A 164 -5.45 -3.09 1.40
N ILE A 165 -5.31 -3.64 2.62
CA ILE A 165 -6.12 -3.24 3.77
C ILE A 165 -5.85 -1.78 4.14
N LEU A 166 -4.58 -1.39 4.20
CA LEU A 166 -4.19 -0.01 4.54
C LEU A 166 -4.62 1.00 3.48
N GLY A 167 -4.52 0.63 2.20
CA GLY A 167 -5.01 1.44 1.08
C GLY A 167 -6.51 1.75 1.21
N GLU A 168 -7.32 0.73 1.48
CA GLU A 168 -8.76 0.87 1.71
C GLU A 168 -9.05 1.70 2.98
N PHE A 169 -8.31 1.46 4.06
CA PHE A 169 -8.52 2.15 5.33
C PHE A 169 -8.23 3.67 5.22
N ILE A 170 -7.15 4.05 4.52
CA ILE A 170 -6.82 5.46 4.28
C ILE A 170 -7.90 6.14 3.45
N LYS A 171 -8.44 5.45 2.44
CA LYS A 171 -9.55 5.96 1.63
C LYS A 171 -10.78 6.25 2.50
N ILE A 172 -11.23 5.27 3.28
CA ILE A 172 -12.39 5.41 4.18
C ILE A 172 -12.16 6.54 5.19
N LYS A 173 -10.96 6.62 5.78
CA LYS A 173 -10.66 7.65 6.78
C LYS A 173 -10.67 9.06 6.18
N THR A 174 -10.21 9.20 4.94
CA THR A 174 -10.19 10.50 4.25
C THR A 174 -11.59 10.92 3.79
N GLU A 175 -12.41 9.98 3.32
CA GLU A 175 -13.83 10.23 3.03
C GLU A 175 -14.59 10.67 4.29
N ASN A 176 -14.36 10.00 5.42
CA ASN A 176 -14.95 10.40 6.70
C ASN A 176 -14.51 11.80 7.14
N LEU A 177 -13.22 12.15 6.96
CA LEU A 177 -12.73 13.49 7.23
C LEU A 177 -13.48 14.54 6.39
N SER A 178 -13.67 14.26 5.10
CA SER A 178 -14.42 15.13 4.19
C SER A 178 -15.86 15.35 4.64
N ASN A 179 -16.54 14.29 5.08
CA ASN A 179 -17.89 14.35 5.62
C ASN A 179 -17.96 15.21 6.89
N THR A 180 -16.97 15.09 7.79
CA THR A 180 -16.90 15.92 8.99
C THR A 180 -16.70 17.41 8.66
N PHE A 181 -15.83 17.72 7.69
CA PHE A 181 -15.68 19.11 7.20
C PHE A 181 -17.00 19.66 6.61
N TYR A 182 -17.77 18.82 5.94
CA TYR A 182 -19.07 19.23 5.40
C TYR A 182 -20.08 19.55 6.50
N GLN A 183 -20.08 18.75 7.58
CA GLN A 183 -21.03 18.86 8.69
C GLN A 183 -20.70 19.97 9.70
N THR A 184 -19.49 20.52 9.69
CA THR A 184 -19.14 21.66 10.56
C THR A 184 -19.98 22.90 10.27
N TYR A 185 -20.33 23.71 11.28
CA TYR A 185 -21.07 24.98 11.09
C TYR A 185 -20.23 26.11 10.47
N TRP A 186 -19.65 25.87 9.29
CA TRP A 186 -18.78 26.80 8.58
C TRP A 186 -19.47 28.10 8.13
N TYR A 187 -20.80 28.10 8.08
CA TYR A 187 -21.62 29.26 7.72
C TYR A 187 -21.73 30.30 8.86
N GLU A 188 -21.38 29.93 10.10
CA GLU A 188 -21.34 30.86 11.23
C GLU A 188 -19.98 31.59 11.36
N LEU A 189 -19.01 31.23 10.51
CA LEU A 189 -17.69 31.87 10.47
C LEU A 189 -17.75 33.27 9.85
N SER A 190 -16.69 34.06 10.05
CA SER A 190 -16.54 35.35 9.38
C SER A 190 -16.52 35.18 7.85
N LEU A 191 -16.99 36.17 7.09
CA LEU A 191 -17.00 36.12 5.61
C LEU A 191 -15.62 35.82 5.00
N LYS A 192 -14.53 36.24 5.67
CA LYS A 192 -13.17 35.93 5.22
C LYS A 192 -12.85 34.45 5.44
N ASP A 193 -13.14 33.93 6.63
CA ASP A 193 -12.86 32.54 7.00
C ASP A 193 -13.76 31.55 6.25
N GLN A 194 -15.01 31.93 5.98
CA GLN A 194 -15.97 31.13 5.19
C GLN A 194 -15.45 30.85 3.78
N LYS A 195 -14.88 31.87 3.10
CA LYS A 195 -14.28 31.70 1.77
C LYS A 195 -13.09 30.74 1.80
N ILE A 196 -12.23 30.86 2.81
CA ILE A 196 -11.08 29.97 2.99
C ILE A 196 -11.54 28.55 3.29
N PHE A 197 -12.57 28.40 4.13
CA PHE A 197 -13.15 27.11 4.47
C PHE A 197 -13.69 26.38 3.24
N LEU A 198 -14.44 27.08 2.38
CA LEU A 198 -14.98 26.50 1.16
C LEU A 198 -13.89 25.95 0.23
N ILE A 199 -12.75 26.64 0.12
CA ILE A 199 -11.60 26.15 -0.65
C ILE A 199 -11.09 24.84 -0.03
N ILE A 200 -10.96 24.79 1.28
CA ILE A 200 -10.44 23.62 2.00
C ILE A 200 -11.42 22.45 1.97
N LEU A 201 -12.71 22.71 2.08
CA LEU A 201 -13.77 21.72 1.91
C LEU A 201 -13.69 21.12 0.50
N GLY A 202 -13.54 21.95 -0.52
CA GLY A 202 -13.32 21.48 -1.89
C GLY A 202 -12.05 20.64 -2.04
N MET A 203 -10.97 21.00 -1.35
CA MET A 203 -9.77 20.16 -1.28
C MET A 203 -10.06 18.82 -0.59
N ALA A 204 -10.69 18.82 0.59
CA ALA A 204 -11.01 17.63 1.37
C ALA A 204 -11.98 16.68 0.65
N GLN A 205 -12.85 17.20 -0.22
CA GLN A 205 -13.79 16.44 -1.06
C GLN A 205 -13.13 15.76 -2.26
N ARG A 206 -11.88 16.11 -2.58
CA ARG A 206 -11.12 15.37 -3.57
C ARG A 206 -10.87 13.95 -3.07
N GLU A 207 -11.05 12.96 -3.94
CA GLU A 207 -10.71 11.58 -3.61
C GLU A 207 -9.19 11.42 -3.45
N TYR A 208 -8.76 11.24 -2.20
CA TYR A 208 -7.39 10.88 -1.85
C TYR A 208 -7.27 9.36 -1.68
N GLY A 209 -7.29 8.66 -2.80
CA GLY A 209 -7.02 7.21 -2.85
C GLY A 209 -5.56 6.92 -3.14
N ILE A 210 -5.00 5.90 -2.48
CA ILE A 210 -3.66 5.40 -2.82
C ILE A 210 -3.75 4.63 -4.13
N LYS A 211 -2.88 4.97 -5.10
CA LYS A 211 -2.85 4.39 -6.44
C LYS A 211 -1.52 3.70 -6.71
N ALA A 212 -1.56 2.43 -7.10
CA ALA A 212 -0.42 1.70 -7.66
C ALA A 212 -0.14 2.18 -9.09
N ALA A 213 1.13 2.47 -9.38
CA ALA A 213 1.61 3.02 -10.66
C ALA A 213 0.85 4.28 -11.14
N ARG A 214 0.18 5.02 -10.24
CA ARG A 214 -0.83 6.06 -10.56
C ARG A 214 -2.00 5.61 -11.46
N MET A 215 -2.14 4.32 -11.71
CA MET A 215 -3.17 3.75 -12.59
C MET A 215 -4.29 3.07 -11.81
N TYR A 216 -3.93 2.21 -10.85
CA TYR A 216 -4.88 1.33 -10.17
C TYR A 216 -5.03 1.72 -8.71
N GLU A 217 -6.25 2.00 -8.27
CA GLU A 217 -6.53 2.24 -6.85
C GLU A 217 -6.31 0.98 -6.03
N ILE A 218 -5.44 1.06 -5.02
CA ILE A 218 -5.14 -0.07 -4.15
C ILE A 218 -6.36 -0.37 -3.29
N LYS A 219 -7.09 -1.43 -3.65
CA LYS A 219 -8.27 -1.92 -2.95
C LYS A 219 -8.12 -3.39 -2.61
N LEU A 220 -8.77 -3.83 -1.54
CA LEU A 220 -8.89 -5.25 -1.21
C LEU A 220 -9.45 -6.08 -2.37
N TYR A 221 -10.35 -5.48 -3.16
CA TYR A 221 -10.92 -6.09 -4.35
C TYR A 221 -9.85 -6.50 -5.38
N ILE A 222 -8.82 -5.68 -5.61
CA ILE A 222 -7.76 -5.97 -6.58
C ILE A 222 -6.96 -7.20 -6.12
N PHE A 223 -6.66 -7.31 -4.83
CA PHE A 223 -5.94 -8.47 -4.30
C PHE A 223 -6.71 -9.78 -4.53
N VAL A 224 -8.03 -9.78 -4.30
CA VAL A 224 -8.88 -10.96 -4.59
C VAL A 224 -8.88 -11.29 -6.07
N GLN A 225 -8.87 -10.29 -6.96
CA GLN A 225 -8.77 -10.52 -8.39
C GLN A 225 -7.42 -11.14 -8.78
N ILE A 226 -6.32 -10.66 -8.21
CA ILE A 226 -4.98 -11.24 -8.43
C ILE A 226 -4.94 -12.71 -8.00
N LEU A 227 -5.52 -13.06 -6.84
CA LEU A 227 -5.62 -14.44 -6.38
C LEU A 227 -6.40 -15.33 -7.36
N LYS A 228 -7.57 -14.86 -7.82
CA LYS A 228 -8.40 -15.60 -8.79
C LYS A 228 -7.67 -15.82 -10.11
N ILE A 229 -7.04 -14.76 -10.63
CA ILE A 229 -6.30 -14.81 -11.88
C ILE A 229 -5.12 -15.79 -11.75
N ALA A 230 -4.32 -15.68 -10.68
CA ALA A 230 -3.21 -16.58 -10.43
C ALA A 230 -3.66 -18.05 -10.38
N PHE A 231 -4.72 -18.36 -9.64
CA PHE A 231 -5.26 -19.72 -9.58
C PHE A 231 -5.71 -20.24 -10.95
N SER A 232 -6.46 -19.43 -11.71
CA SER A 232 -6.93 -19.80 -13.05
C SER A 232 -5.77 -20.06 -14.01
N TYR A 233 -4.74 -19.21 -14.02
CA TYR A 233 -3.56 -19.42 -14.84
C TYR A 233 -2.78 -20.68 -14.44
N SER A 234 -2.63 -20.95 -13.14
CA SER A 234 -1.99 -22.19 -12.67
C SER A 234 -2.79 -23.44 -13.06
N ALA A 235 -4.11 -23.40 -13.01
CA ALA A 235 -4.97 -24.49 -13.47
C ALA A 235 -4.85 -24.73 -14.98
N LEU A 236 -4.80 -23.66 -15.78
CA LEU A 236 -4.56 -23.75 -17.22
C LEU A 236 -3.18 -24.36 -17.52
N LEU A 237 -2.12 -23.86 -16.87
CA LEU A 237 -0.77 -24.40 -17.02
C LEU A 237 -0.70 -25.89 -16.63
N TYR A 238 -1.41 -26.29 -15.57
CA TYR A 238 -1.51 -27.68 -15.18
C TYR A 238 -2.17 -28.53 -16.28
N SER A 239 -3.34 -28.09 -16.78
CA SER A 239 -4.09 -28.81 -17.83
C SER A 239 -3.31 -28.97 -19.14
N LEU A 240 -2.48 -27.99 -19.51
CA LEU A 240 -1.61 -28.08 -20.70
C LEU A 240 -0.37 -28.96 -20.47
N SER A 241 0.01 -29.18 -19.22
CA SER A 241 1.18 -29.99 -18.84
C SER A 241 0.87 -31.47 -18.58
N THR A 242 -0.42 -31.83 -18.57
CA THR A 242 -0.94 -33.20 -18.42
C THR A 242 -1.31 -33.77 -19.78
#